data_AF-A0A7X8HG29-F1
#
_entry.id   AF-A0A7X8HG29-F1
#
_cell.length_a   1.000
_cell.length_b   1.000
_cell.length_c   1.000
_cell.angle_alpha   90.00
_cell.angle_beta   90.00
_cell.angle_gamma   90.00
#
_symmetry.space_group_name_H-M   'P 1'
#
loop_
_entity.id
_entity.type
_entity.pdbx_description
1 polymer ?
#
loop_
_entity_poly.entity_id
_entity_poly.type
_entity_poly.pdbx_seq_one_letter_code
_entity_poly.pdbx_strand_id
1 'polypeptide(L)' 'MLFTTNLLDTEIKVVGRPLRIEEDDNLYEYGVDFIIDENERAELIRVLNLVQIKMKKDILFAEGSFTPNSAEVYFNSTS' A
#
# COMPACT_ATOMS: atom_id res chain seq x y z
N MET A 1 -6.47 -14.80 -1.44
CA MET A 1 -6.90 -13.78 -2.41
C MET A 1 -5.65 -13.14 -3.01
N LEU A 2 -5.68 -12.77 -4.29
CA LEU A 2 -4.57 -12.05 -4.92
C LEU A 2 -4.81 -10.55 -4.76
N PHE A 3 -3.85 -9.84 -4.18
CA PHE A 3 -3.85 -8.39 -4.05
C PHE A 3 -2.83 -7.82 -5.03
N THR A 4 -3.16 -6.69 -5.63
CA THR A 4 -2.30 -6.00 -6.58
C THR A 4 -2.24 -4.53 -6.24
N THR A 5 -1.04 -3.96 -6.22
CA THR A 5 -0.81 -2.54 -5.96
C THR A 5 0.36 -2.04 -6.79
N ASN A 6 0.45 -0.74 -7.00
CA ASN A 6 1.56 -0.11 -7.71
C ASN A 6 2.36 0.79 -6.76
N LEU A 7 3.65 0.50 -6.60
CA LEU A 7 4.58 1.31 -5.83
C LEU A 7 5.78 1.67 -6.70
N LEU A 8 6.10 2.96 -6.85
CA LEU A 8 7.25 3.41 -7.64
C LEU A 8 7.29 2.80 -9.06
N ASP A 9 6.16 2.85 -9.76
CA ASP A 9 5.97 2.26 -11.10
C ASP A 9 6.23 0.74 -11.17
N THR A 10 6.29 0.08 -10.01
CA THR A 10 6.42 -1.38 -9.89
C THR A 10 5.08 -1.96 -9.47
N GLU A 11 4.53 -2.84 -10.31
CA GLU A 11 3.36 -3.63 -9.95
C GLU A 11 3.79 -4.73 -8.97
N ILE A 12 3.16 -4.74 -7.80
CA ILE A 12 3.36 -5.72 -6.76
C ILE A 12 2.12 -6.59 -6.69
N LYS A 13 2.33 -7.91 -6.79
CA LYS A 13 1.30 -8.93 -6.65
C LYS A 13 1.62 -9.79 -5.45
N VAL A 14 0.70 -9.85 -4.50
CA VAL A 14 0.86 -10.66 -3.29
C VAL A 14 -0.37 -11.50 -3.05
N VAL A 15 -0.18 -12.78 -2.76
CA VAL A 15 -1.26 -13.62 -2.26
C VAL A 15 -1.39 -13.34 -0.77
N GLY A 16 -2.61 -13.20 -0.29
CA GLY A 16 -2.86 -12.99 1.13
C GLY A 16 -4.24 -13.43 1.58
N ARG A 17 -4.44 -13.37 2.89
CA ARG A 17 -5.74 -13.59 3.54
C ARG A 17 -6.08 -12.36 4.40
N PRO A 18 -7.31 -11.85 4.35
CA PRO A 18 -7.76 -10.86 5.32
C PRO A 18 -7.63 -11.42 6.74
N LEU A 19 -6.95 -10.70 7.61
CA LEU A 19 -6.76 -11.02 9.02
C LEU A 19 -7.61 -10.11 9.91
N ARG A 20 -7.78 -8.86 9.51
CA ARG A 20 -8.50 -7.82 10.24
C ARG A 20 -9.44 -7.11 9.29
N ILE A 21 -10.65 -6.83 9.75
CA ILE A 21 -11.62 -5.99 9.07
C ILE A 21 -12.10 -5.00 10.12
N GLU A 22 -11.81 -3.73 9.93
CA GLU A 22 -12.29 -2.63 10.76
C GLU A 22 -13.17 -1.73 9.90
N GLU A 23 -14.23 -1.20 10.49
CA GLU A 23 -15.11 -0.22 9.86
C GLU A 23 -14.88 1.12 10.56
N ASP A 24 -14.54 2.14 9.79
CA ASP A 24 -14.32 3.51 10.26
C ASP A 24 -14.97 4.48 9.27
N ASP A 25 -15.93 5.27 9.74
CA ASP A 25 -16.67 6.26 8.93
C ASP A 25 -17.14 5.76 7.54
N ASN A 26 -17.80 4.59 7.51
CA ASN A 26 -18.27 3.88 6.30
C ASN A 26 -17.16 3.37 5.36
N LEU A 27 -15.91 3.35 5.80
CA LEU A 27 -14.80 2.72 5.12
C LEU A 27 -14.43 1.41 5.80
N TYR A 28 -14.15 0.39 4.99
CA TYR A 28 -13.62 -0.88 5.48
C TYR A 28 -12.09 -0.90 5.34
N GLU A 29 -11.40 -0.99 6.47
CA GLU A 29 -9.96 -1.24 6.51
C GLU A 29 -9.69 -2.74 6.63
N TYR A 30 -8.89 -3.25 5.70
CA TYR A 30 -8.48 -4.66 5.69
C TYR A 30 -7.00 -4.79 6.06
N GLY A 31 -6.73 -5.46 7.19
CA GLY A 31 -5.39 -6.00 7.46
C GLY A 31 -5.22 -7.30 6.70
N VAL A 32 -4.15 -7.45 5.92
CA VAL A 32 -3.89 -8.65 5.12
C VAL A 32 -2.62 -9.34 5.60
N ASP A 33 -2.72 -10.65 5.85
CA ASP A 33 -1.58 -11.53 6.10
C ASP A 33 -1.09 -12.11 4.76
N PHE A 34 0.12 -11.75 4.36
CA PHE A 34 0.69 -12.14 3.07
C PHE A 34 1.29 -13.54 3.13
N ILE A 35 0.96 -14.32 2.11
CA ILE A 35 1.52 -15.65 1.84
C ILE A 35 2.54 -15.44 0.73
N ILE A 36 3.80 -15.26 1.13
CA ILE A 36 4.92 -14.96 0.23
C ILE A 36 6.14 -15.82 0.56
N ASP A 37 6.96 -16.13 -0.44
CA ASP A 37 8.25 -16.78 -0.25
C ASP A 37 9.37 -15.77 0.12
N GLU A 38 10.57 -16.28 0.41
CA GLU A 38 11.68 -15.42 0.84
C GLU A 38 12.18 -14.48 -0.29
N ASN A 39 12.12 -14.90 -1.55
CA ASN A 39 12.52 -14.06 -2.67
C ASN A 39 11.51 -12.93 -2.87
N GLU A 40 10.21 -13.26 -2.88
CA GLU A 40 9.12 -12.28 -2.96
C GLU A 40 9.17 -11.30 -1.79
N ARG A 41 9.45 -11.79 -0.58
CA ARG A 41 9.65 -10.98 0.62
C ARG A 41 10.83 -10.03 0.47
N ALA A 42 11.98 -10.51 -0.02
CA ALA A 42 13.16 -9.69 -0.22
C ALA A 42 12.91 -8.58 -1.26
N GLU A 43 12.21 -8.89 -2.34
CA GLU A 43 11.82 -7.91 -3.36
C GLU A 43 10.87 -6.84 -2.80
N LEU A 44 9.85 -7.24 -2.05
CA LEU A 44 8.91 -6.32 -1.41
C LEU A 44 9.64 -5.38 -0.43
N ILE A 45 10.51 -5.93 0.43
CA ILE A 45 11.32 -5.14 1.37
C ILE A 45 12.18 -4.13 0.61
N ARG A 46 12.80 -4.53 -0.51
CA ARG A 46 13.61 -3.63 -1.34
C ARG A 46 12.79 -2.47 -1.87
N VAL A 47 11.59 -2.72 -2.41
CA VAL A 47 10.71 -1.65 -2.92
C VAL A 47 10.26 -0.72 -1.80
N LEU A 48 9.84 -1.25 -0.65
CA LEU A 48 9.43 -0.45 0.50
C LEU A 48 10.56 0.44 1.05
N ASN A 49 11.81 -0.07 1.05
CA ASN A 49 12.96 0.73 1.45
C ASN A 49 13.21 1.91 0.49
N LEU A 50 13.05 1.69 -0.83
CA LEU A 50 13.17 2.76 -1.82
C LEU A 50 12.09 3.83 -1.65
N VAL A 51 10.85 3.42 -1.39
CA VAL A 51 9.74 4.35 -1.06
C VAL A 51 10.13 5.22 0.14
N GLN A 52 10.58 4.61 1.24
CA GLN A 52 10.97 5.35 2.45
C GLN A 52 12.11 6.35 2.19
N ILE A 53 13.13 5.97 1.43
CA ILE A 53 14.25 6.86 1.08
C ILE A 53 13.73 8.06 0.28
N LYS A 54 12.85 7.82 -0.70
CA LYS A 54 12.32 8.90 -1.54
C LYS A 54 11.39 9.83 -0.77
N MET A 55 10.49 9.30 0.07
CA MET A 55 9.63 10.11 0.95
C MET A 55 10.44 10.98 1.93
N LYS A 56 11.58 10.49 2.43
CA LYS A 56 12.48 11.29 3.28
C LYS A 56 13.16 12.43 2.51
N LYS A 57 13.39 12.24 1.21
CA LYS A 57 14.06 13.23 0.35
C LYS A 57 13.09 14.28 -0.18
N ASP A 58 11.84 13.90 -0.43
CA ASP A 58 10.79 14.77 -0.95
C ASP A 58 9.46 14.50 -0.21
N ILE A 59 9.01 15.47 0.59
CA ILE A 59 7.76 15.39 1.35
C ILE A 59 6.54 15.39 0.43
N LEU A 60 6.66 15.93 -0.80
CA LEU A 60 5.59 15.98 -1.80
C LEU A 60 5.59 14.78 -2.74
N PHE A 61 6.30 13.70 -2.37
CA PHE A 61 6.46 12.45 -3.11
C PHE A 61 5.25 12.09 -4.00
N ALA A 62 5.37 12.43 -5.28
CA ALA A 62 4.31 12.25 -6.29
C ALA A 62 4.53 10.98 -7.15
N GLU A 63 5.55 10.19 -6.84
CA GLU A 63 5.88 8.98 -7.57
C GLU A 63 5.11 7.78 -6.98
N GLY A 64 4.10 7.30 -7.72
CA GLY A 64 3.24 6.18 -7.32
C GLY A 64 1.84 6.62 -6.87
N SER A 65 1.04 5.65 -6.41
CA SER A 65 -0.36 5.88 -6.04
C SER A 65 -0.52 6.22 -4.55
N PHE A 66 0.10 7.33 -4.13
CA PHE A 66 0.01 7.84 -2.76
C PHE A 66 -0.83 9.10 -2.69
N THR A 67 -1.48 9.32 -1.54
CA THR A 67 -2.19 10.55 -1.21
C THR A 67 -1.70 11.07 0.14
N PRO A 68 -1.45 12.39 0.28
CA PRO A 68 -1.14 12.98 1.58
C PRO A 68 -2.39 13.13 2.47
N ASN A 69 -3.58 12.96 1.89
CA ASN A 69 -4.85 13.08 2.61
C ASN A 69 -5.17 11.81 3.40
N SER A 70 -6.00 11.93 4.45
CA SER A 70 -6.58 10.77 5.12
C SER A 70 -7.48 9.97 4.15
N ALA A 71 -7.76 8.71 4.49
CA ALA A 71 -8.63 7.86 3.70
C ALA A 71 -10.02 8.50 3.51
N GLU A 72 -10.62 9.00 4.58
CA GLU A 72 -11.91 9.72 4.56
C GLU A 72 -11.91 10.87 3.54
N VAL A 73 -10.92 11.76 3.60
CA VAL A 73 -10.82 12.92 2.69
C VAL A 73 -10.63 12.48 1.26
N TYR A 74 -9.81 11.45 1.01
CA TYR A 74 -9.59 10.91 -0.33
C TYR A 74 -10.87 10.33 -0.94
N PHE A 75 -11.57 9.45 -0.21
CA PHE A 75 -12.79 8.81 -0.73
C PHE A 75 -13.97 9.79 -0.85
N ASN A 76 -14.09 10.77 0.06
CA ASN A 76 -15.13 11.81 -0.02
C ASN A 76 -14.89 12.82 -1.15
N SER A 77 -13.62 13.06 -1.54
CA SER A 77 -13.29 13.98 -2.66
C SER A 77 -13.39 13.34 -4.04
N THR A 78 -13.52 12.02 -4.11
CA THR A 78 -13.61 11.24 -5.36
C THR A 78 -15.03 10.70 -5.62
N SER A 79 -15.98 11.02 -4.75
CA SER A 79 -17.42 10.67 -4.84
C SER A 79 -18.24 11.86 -5.33
#